data_AF-A0A970XLL2-F1
#
_entry.id   AF-A0A970XLL2-F1
#
_cell.length_a   1.000
_cell.length_b   1.000
_cell.length_c   1.000
_cell.angle_alpha   90.00
_cell.angle_beta   90.00
_cell.angle_gamma   90.00
#
_symmetry.space_group_name_H-M   'P 1'
#
loop_
_entity.id
_entity.type
_entity.pdbx_description
1 polymer ?
#
loop_
_entity_poly.entity_id
_entity_poly.type
_entity_poly.pdbx_seq_one_letter_code
_entity_poly.pdbx_strand_id
1 'polypeptide(L)'
;GTNPEGRWIYDMEVGESIGGIENLTDYWYMEFEEDGTFEIGIKNDGFAEMSQGSGTWSVSDGIIHIEGTYNWSQPINESFKIKGNKLVDAYSEEPTGYVRD
;
A
#
# COMPACT_ATOMS: atom_id res chain seq x y z
N GLY A 1 10.87 -4.03 11.97
CA GLY A 1 11.57 -2.74 11.77
C GLY A 1 10.54 -1.64 11.76
N THR A 2 10.96 -0.38 11.70
CA THR A 2 10.06 0.78 11.58
C THR A 2 10.31 1.58 10.30
N ASN A 3 11.23 1.11 9.44
CA ASN A 3 11.54 1.75 8.18
C ASN A 3 10.69 1.11 7.07
N PRO A 4 9.72 1.84 6.49
CA PRO A 4 8.91 1.34 5.38
C PRO A 4 9.58 1.51 4.02
N GLU A 5 10.75 2.13 3.91
CA GLU A 5 11.41 2.41 2.62
C GLU A 5 11.48 1.19 1.70
N GLY A 6 11.20 1.43 0.43
CA GLY A 6 11.11 0.42 -0.61
C GLY A 6 9.68 -0.02 -0.90
N ARG A 7 9.58 -1.10 -1.68
CA ARG A 7 8.34 -1.55 -2.28
C ARG A 7 7.72 -2.73 -1.55
N TRP A 8 6.43 -2.58 -1.25
CA TRP A 8 5.58 -3.57 -0.60
C TRP A 8 4.57 -4.06 -1.64
N ILE A 9 4.64 -5.35 -2.00
CA ILE A 9 3.85 -5.97 -3.08
C ILE A 9 2.78 -6.89 -2.51
N TYR A 10 1.55 -6.60 -2.82
CA TYR A 10 0.38 -7.27 -2.28
C TYR A 10 -0.28 -8.15 -3.33
N ASP A 11 -0.11 -9.46 -3.18
CA ASP A 11 -0.84 -10.46 -3.96
C ASP A 11 -2.33 -10.36 -3.63
N MET A 12 -3.16 -10.39 -4.67
CA MET A 12 -4.62 -10.37 -4.55
C MET A 12 -5.17 -11.78 -4.75
N GLU A 13 -6.10 -12.20 -3.89
CA GLU A 13 -6.93 -13.37 -4.19
C GLU A 13 -8.02 -13.00 -5.22
N VAL A 14 -8.41 -13.97 -6.05
CA VAL A 14 -9.47 -13.77 -7.05
C VAL A 14 -10.77 -13.38 -6.36
N GLY A 15 -11.25 -12.16 -6.63
CA GLY A 15 -12.49 -11.61 -6.07
C GLY A 15 -12.29 -10.58 -4.96
N GLU A 16 -11.05 -10.31 -4.54
CA GLU A 16 -10.74 -9.20 -3.63
C GLU A 16 -10.86 -7.83 -4.35
N SER A 17 -11.26 -6.80 -3.60
CA SER A 17 -11.36 -5.42 -4.08
C SER A 17 -10.58 -4.48 -3.16
N ILE A 18 -9.79 -3.58 -3.77
CA ILE A 18 -9.01 -2.58 -3.05
C ILE A 18 -9.22 -1.22 -3.71
N GLY A 19 -9.59 -0.22 -2.90
CA GLY A 19 -9.84 1.13 -3.39
C GLY A 19 -10.96 1.23 -4.43
N GLY A 20 -11.87 0.26 -4.49
CA GLY A 20 -12.91 0.20 -5.52
C GLY A 20 -12.46 -0.38 -6.86
N ILE A 21 -11.23 -0.90 -6.95
CA ILE A 21 -10.75 -1.68 -8.09
C ILE A 21 -11.15 -3.14 -7.83
N GLU A 22 -11.99 -3.67 -8.71
CA GLU A 22 -12.40 -5.07 -8.71
C GLU A 22 -11.59 -5.85 -9.76
N ASN A 23 -11.31 -7.13 -9.50
CA ASN A 23 -10.68 -8.05 -10.45
C ASN A 23 -9.24 -7.66 -10.86
N LEU A 24 -8.41 -7.23 -9.90
CA LEU A 24 -6.97 -7.20 -10.11
C LEU A 24 -6.47 -8.62 -10.42
N THR A 25 -5.73 -8.78 -11.51
CA THR A 25 -5.30 -10.11 -11.99
C THR A 25 -3.85 -10.44 -11.63
N ASP A 26 -3.14 -9.55 -10.96
CA ASP A 26 -1.77 -9.77 -10.48
C ASP A 26 -1.62 -9.21 -9.05
N TYR A 27 -1.03 -8.03 -8.86
CA TYR A 27 -0.78 -7.45 -7.53
C TYR A 27 -1.09 -5.94 -7.47
N TRP A 28 -1.17 -5.41 -6.27
CA TRP A 28 -1.02 -3.97 -6.03
C TRP A 28 0.23 -3.71 -5.19
N TYR A 29 0.70 -2.47 -5.15
CA TYR A 29 1.91 -2.13 -4.40
C TYR A 29 1.78 -0.80 -3.68
N MET A 30 2.57 -0.66 -2.62
CA MET A 30 2.93 0.61 -2.02
C MET A 30 4.45 0.76 -2.07
N GLU A 31 4.95 1.88 -2.54
CA GLU A 31 6.37 2.17 -2.59
C GLU A 31 6.65 3.42 -1.76
N PHE A 32 7.50 3.29 -0.73
CA PHE A 32 7.88 4.38 0.17
C PHE A 32 9.28 4.86 -0.17
N GLU A 33 9.39 6.12 -0.57
CA GLU A 33 10.63 6.75 -0.97
C GLU A 33 11.36 7.36 0.23
N GLU A 34 12.70 7.40 0.20
CA GLU A 34 13.54 7.98 1.25
C GLU A 34 13.24 9.47 1.51
N ASP A 35 12.63 10.17 0.55
CA ASP A 35 12.26 11.59 0.66
C ASP A 35 10.96 11.85 1.43
N GLY A 36 10.31 10.80 1.94
CA GLY A 36 9.06 10.89 2.68
C GLY A 36 7.81 10.88 1.79
N THR A 37 7.95 10.57 0.50
CA THR A 37 6.81 10.36 -0.41
C THR A 37 6.47 8.88 -0.59
N PHE A 38 5.23 8.58 -0.99
CA PHE A 38 4.84 7.23 -1.37
C PHE A 38 3.99 7.23 -2.65
N GLU A 39 4.01 6.09 -3.34
CA GLU A 39 3.11 5.77 -4.45
C GLU A 39 2.31 4.50 -4.15
N ILE A 40 1.06 4.47 -4.61
CA ILE A 40 0.24 3.26 -4.72
C ILE A 40 0.05 2.98 -6.20
N GLY A 41 0.23 1.73 -6.60
CA GLY A 41 -0.09 1.32 -7.96
C GLY A 41 -0.56 -0.12 -8.06
N ILE A 42 -0.95 -0.49 -9.27
CA ILE A 42 -1.46 -1.82 -9.59
C ILE A 42 -0.77 -2.42 -10.81
N LYS A 43 -0.76 -3.74 -10.85
CA LYS A 43 -0.39 -4.55 -12.00
C LYS A 43 -1.54 -5.48 -12.34
N ASN A 44 -1.89 -5.52 -13.62
CA ASN A 44 -2.72 -6.56 -14.20
C ASN A 44 -1.90 -7.38 -15.19
N ASP A 45 -2.20 -8.68 -15.28
CA ASP A 45 -1.54 -9.55 -16.25
C ASP A 45 -1.73 -9.02 -17.68
N GLY A 46 -0.64 -9.00 -18.45
CA GLY A 46 -0.62 -8.47 -19.81
C GLY A 46 -0.63 -6.93 -19.95
N PHE A 47 -0.68 -6.16 -18.85
CA PHE A 47 -0.66 -4.68 -18.89
C PHE A 47 0.54 -4.09 -18.14
N ALA A 48 0.92 -2.86 -18.47
CA ALA A 48 1.93 -2.14 -17.69
C ALA A 48 1.39 -1.79 -16.29
N GLU A 49 2.29 -1.55 -15.33
CA GLU A 49 1.91 -1.01 -14.03
C GLU A 49 1.25 0.36 -14.19
N MET A 50 0.26 0.63 -13.33
CA MET A 50 -0.49 1.88 -13.33
C MET A 50 -0.52 2.48 -11.94
N SER A 51 -0.04 3.71 -11.82
CA SER A 51 -0.21 4.54 -10.64
C SER A 51 -1.68 4.73 -10.31
N GLN A 52 -2.04 4.55 -9.05
CA GLN A 52 -3.39 4.72 -8.51
C GLN A 52 -3.48 5.87 -7.51
N GLY A 53 -2.37 6.32 -6.94
CA GLY A 53 -2.34 7.43 -6.00
C GLY A 53 -0.96 7.66 -5.42
N SER A 54 -0.82 8.76 -4.69
CA SER A 54 0.43 9.12 -4.04
C SER A 54 0.19 10.05 -2.85
N GLY A 55 1.24 10.26 -2.07
CA GLY A 55 1.20 11.17 -0.93
C GLY A 55 2.51 11.20 -0.17
N THR A 56 2.41 11.52 1.12
CA THR A 56 3.53 11.55 2.05
C THR A 56 3.38 10.51 3.14
N TRP A 57 4.51 10.08 3.69
CA TRP A 57 4.56 9.19 4.83
C TRP A 57 5.44 9.75 5.95
N SER A 58 5.17 9.31 7.17
CA SER A 58 5.96 9.62 8.35
C SER A 58 5.92 8.47 9.34
N VAL A 59 6.86 8.44 10.28
CA VAL A 59 6.89 7.45 11.35
C VAL A 59 6.84 8.14 12.71
N SER A 60 5.85 7.77 13.52
CA SER A 60 5.75 8.17 14.93
C SER A 60 5.38 6.99 15.81
N ASP A 61 6.06 6.85 16.94
CA ASP A 61 5.84 5.74 17.89
C ASP A 61 5.88 4.33 17.27
N GLY A 62 6.72 4.17 16.23
CA GLY A 62 6.87 2.91 15.48
C GLY A 62 5.68 2.56 14.58
N ILE A 63 4.77 3.52 14.35
CA ILE A 63 3.65 3.44 13.42
C ILE A 63 3.99 4.28 12.20
N ILE A 64 3.73 3.73 11.02
CA ILE A 64 3.85 4.42 9.73
C ILE A 64 2.51 5.08 9.46
N HIS A 65 2.51 6.38 9.24
CA HIS A 65 1.33 7.15 8.86
C HIS A 65 1.48 7.59 7.41
N ILE A 66 0.43 7.42 6.62
CA ILE A 66 0.37 7.95 5.26
C ILE A 66 -0.77 8.94 5.11
N GLU A 67 -0.52 9.99 4.34
CA GLU A 67 -1.54 10.96 3.92
C GLU A 67 -1.37 11.22 2.43
N GLY A 68 -2.44 11.04 1.66
CA GLY A 68 -2.34 11.13 0.21
C GLY A 68 -3.70 11.20 -0.48
N THR A 69 -3.70 10.96 -1.78
CA THR A 69 -4.93 10.97 -2.58
C THR A 69 -4.82 9.97 -3.73
N TYR A 70 -5.88 9.21 -3.93
CA TYR A 70 -6.04 8.38 -5.12
C TYR A 70 -6.34 9.24 -6.35
N ASN A 71 -6.03 8.74 -7.55
CA ASN A 71 -6.21 9.46 -8.82
C ASN A 71 -7.67 9.84 -9.12
N TRP A 72 -8.64 9.20 -8.45
CA TRP A 72 -10.07 9.55 -8.51
C TRP A 72 -10.52 10.44 -7.34
N SER A 73 -9.59 11.19 -6.74
CA SER A 73 -9.82 12.22 -5.72
C SER A 73 -10.39 11.71 -4.40
N GLN A 74 -10.17 10.44 -4.07
CA GLN A 74 -10.45 9.92 -2.72
C GLN A 74 -9.23 10.13 -1.83
N PRO A 75 -9.41 10.66 -0.61
CA PRO A 75 -8.30 10.84 0.32
C PRO A 75 -7.78 9.48 0.80
N ILE A 76 -6.47 9.44 1.06
CA ILE A 76 -5.78 8.32 1.71
C ILE A 76 -5.33 8.82 3.09
N ASN A 77 -5.77 8.15 4.14
CA ASN A 77 -5.29 8.40 5.51
C ASN A 77 -5.28 7.06 6.25
N GLU A 78 -4.11 6.42 6.27
CA GLU A 78 -3.95 5.08 6.79
C GLU A 78 -2.76 5.00 7.74
N SER A 79 -2.77 4.00 8.61
CA SER A 79 -1.70 3.79 9.58
C SER A 79 -1.32 2.32 9.67
N PHE A 80 -0.02 2.04 9.54
CA PHE A 80 0.51 0.69 9.44
C PHE A 80 1.58 0.37 10.47
N LYS A 81 1.76 -0.92 10.73
CA LYS A 81 2.91 -1.50 11.43
C LYS A 81 3.59 -2.54 10.53
N ILE A 82 4.91 -2.63 10.62
CA ILE A 82 5.67 -3.71 9.96
C ILE A 82 5.70 -4.94 10.89
N LYS A 83 5.09 -6.04 10.45
CA LYS A 83 5.16 -7.35 11.10
C LYS A 83 5.83 -8.36 10.16
N GLY A 84 7.13 -8.59 10.34
CA GLY A 84 7.91 -9.41 9.41
C GLY A 84 8.03 -8.71 8.04
N ASN A 85 7.57 -9.38 6.99
CA ASN A 85 7.46 -8.87 5.62
C ASN A 85 6.03 -8.38 5.31
N LYS A 86 5.32 -7.78 6.28
CA LYS A 86 3.93 -7.33 6.07
C LYS A 86 3.71 -5.96 6.65
N LEU A 87 2.99 -5.10 5.94
CA LEU A 87 2.31 -3.94 6.52
C LEU A 87 0.93 -4.39 6.99
N VAL A 88 0.64 -4.16 8.26
CA VAL A 88 -0.67 -4.46 8.86
C VAL A 88 -1.28 -3.20 9.40
N ASP A 89 -2.61 -3.10 9.40
CA ASP A 89 -3.32 -2.01 10.06
C ASP A 89 -2.85 -1.85 11.51
N ALA A 90 -2.54 -0.60 11.89
CA ALA A 90 -1.95 -0.29 13.18
C ALA A 90 -2.93 -0.42 14.37
N TYR A 91 -4.24 -0.37 14.12
CA TYR A 91 -5.30 -0.18 15.12
C TYR A 91 -6.36 -1.27 15.17
N SER A 92 -6.63 -1.97 14.06
CA SER A 92 -7.61 -3.07 14.00
C SER A 92 -6.97 -4.45 14.09
N GLU A 93 -5.67 -4.55 13.79
CA GLU A 93 -4.98 -5.83 13.49
C GLU A 93 -5.67 -6.66 12.38
N GLU A 94 -6.66 -6.11 11.68
CA GLU A 94 -7.23 -6.71 10.50
C GLU A 94 -6.23 -6.55 9.34
N PRO A 95 -6.00 -7.62 8.55
CA PRO A 95 -5.04 -7.56 7.47
C PRO A 95 -5.55 -6.63 6.36
N THR A 96 -4.88 -5.50 6.17
CA THR A 96 -5.08 -4.59 5.04
C THR A 96 -4.17 -4.92 3.84
N GLY A 97 -3.26 -5.91 3.99
CA GLY A 97 -2.45 -6.47 2.90
C GLY A 97 -1.20 -7.27 3.34
N TYR A 98 -0.49 -7.92 2.39
CA TYR A 98 0.72 -8.74 2.59
C TYR A 98 1.86 -8.37 1.63
N VAL A 99 3.14 -8.63 1.95
CA VAL A 99 4.24 -8.58 0.95
C VAL A 99 4.68 -9.97 0.51
N ARG A 100 4.86 -10.14 -0.79
CA ARG A 100 5.50 -11.31 -1.40
C ARG A 100 7.02 -11.22 -1.28
N ASP A 101 7.64 -12.30 -0.77
CA ASP A 101 9.09 -12.51 -0.80
C ASP A 101 9.62 -12.72 -2.24
#